data_AF-A0A0S2KIN5-F1
#
_entry.id   AF-A0A0S2KIN5-F1
#
_cell.length_a   1.000
_cell.length_b   1.000
_cell.length_c   1.000
_cell.angle_alpha   90.00
_cell.angle_beta   90.00
_cell.angle_gamma   90.00
#
_symmetry.space_group_name_H-M   'P 1'
#
loop_
_entity.id
_entity.type
_entity.pdbx_description
1 polymer ?
#
loop_
_entity_poly.entity_id
_entity_poly.type
_entity_poly.pdbx_seq_one_letter_code
_entity_poly.pdbx_strand_id
1 'polypeptide(L)'
;MKLKTIPLTSLQNMEHYQFASRVLQLCNEAKVGKLTAVLGPLTAGVAEEDRVLNQPRTGADTKALEEADRKRDKSYQSLRLLVALHLNSADKAVLAAAEAVDRVMKAYPDVAASNYDKETGLIKNLVADLRTAALTAHVARLQAQVYVNLLDADNKAFDTLFHARVKSGAPAGSFDIKPLRAATDKALNAVLRRIDALDELEPSAPITALITQYNNLVDNRRTLLAGRAATNKAHADKQAEALRKELEPLIRQFEEENGIAPLVLQFTGKTQGSGKDKTYELGYTTNPQKKLWVRRDKDGALREAN
;
A
#
# COMPACT_ATOMS: atom_id res chain seq x y z
N MET A 1 23.21 35.43 8.89
CA MET A 1 23.63 34.07 9.37
C MET A 1 23.23 33.08 8.29
N LYS A 2 24.05 32.09 7.89
CA LYS A 2 23.71 31.27 6.71
C LYS A 2 22.72 30.14 7.03
N LEU A 3 21.79 29.87 6.11
CA LEU A 3 20.91 28.70 6.19
C LEU A 3 21.70 27.39 6.02
N LYS A 4 21.38 26.39 6.85
CA LYS A 4 21.95 25.05 6.76
C LYS A 4 21.22 24.21 5.70
N THR A 5 21.95 23.32 5.04
CA THR A 5 21.41 22.40 4.04
C THR A 5 21.01 21.05 4.65
N ILE A 6 20.08 20.34 4.01
CA ILE A 6 19.68 18.99 4.44
C ILE A 6 19.38 18.13 3.20
N PRO A 7 19.77 16.84 3.17
CA PRO A 7 19.36 15.94 2.11
C PRO A 7 17.88 15.57 2.27
N LEU A 8 16.99 16.34 1.64
CA LEU A 8 15.53 16.12 1.69
C LEU A 8 15.13 14.73 1.18
N THR A 9 15.88 14.17 0.23
CA THR A 9 15.69 12.81 -0.30
C THR A 9 15.83 11.72 0.75
N SER A 10 16.64 11.95 1.79
CA SER A 10 16.87 10.98 2.87
C SER A 10 15.74 10.96 3.90
N LEU A 11 14.84 11.95 3.86
CA LEU A 11 13.63 11.96 4.69
C LEU A 11 12.59 10.99 4.13
N GLN A 12 11.98 10.21 5.02
CA GLN A 12 10.82 9.40 4.67
C GLN A 12 9.63 10.32 4.36
N ASN A 13 8.62 9.83 3.64
CA ASN A 13 7.54 10.68 3.12
C ASN A 13 6.83 11.51 4.22
N MET A 14 6.49 10.89 5.35
CA MET A 14 5.88 11.61 6.47
C MET A 14 6.84 12.62 7.12
N GLU A 15 8.13 12.32 7.16
CA GLU A 15 9.17 13.22 7.70
C GLU A 15 9.40 14.42 6.78
N HIS A 16 9.35 14.19 5.47
CA HIS A 16 9.46 15.19 4.42
C HIS A 16 8.30 16.18 4.49
N TYR A 17 7.07 15.68 4.43
CA TYR A 17 5.85 16.46 4.60
C TYR A 17 5.92 17.30 5.88
N GLN A 18 6.20 16.67 7.03
CA GLN A 18 6.31 17.38 8.31
C GLN A 18 7.45 18.40 8.35
N PHE A 19 8.54 18.20 7.62
CA PHE A 19 9.60 19.19 7.51
C PHE A 19 9.12 20.43 6.73
N ALA A 20 8.52 20.23 5.55
CA ALA A 20 7.96 21.31 4.75
C ALA A 20 6.86 22.09 5.51
N SER A 21 5.96 21.39 6.21
CA SER A 21 4.92 21.99 7.06
C SER A 21 5.51 22.86 8.18
N ARG A 22 6.58 22.38 8.85
CA ARG A 22 7.24 23.16 9.91
C ARG A 22 7.94 24.40 9.36
N VAL A 23 8.61 24.30 8.22
CA VAL A 23 9.21 25.49 7.58
C VAL A 23 8.15 26.51 7.20
N LEU A 24 7.03 26.06 6.63
CA LEU A 24 5.88 26.92 6.34
C LEU A 24 5.33 27.60 7.60
N GLN A 25 5.20 26.85 8.70
CA GLN A 25 4.76 27.39 9.98
C GLN A 25 5.71 28.47 10.50
N LEU A 26 7.02 28.21 10.53
CA LEU A 26 8.03 29.19 10.95
C LEU A 26 7.96 30.47 10.10
N CYS A 27 7.78 30.34 8.77
CA CYS A 27 7.65 31.48 7.88
C CYS A 27 6.39 32.31 8.17
N ASN A 28 5.27 31.65 8.48
CA ASN A 28 4.03 32.33 8.87
C ASN A 28 4.15 33.03 10.23
N GLU A 29 4.82 32.42 11.20
CA GLU A 29 5.05 32.97 12.54
C GLU A 29 6.00 34.18 12.51
N ALA A 30 6.99 34.18 11.62
CA ALA A 30 7.90 35.31 11.42
C ALA A 30 7.20 36.57 10.88
N LYS A 31 6.02 36.42 10.24
CA LYS A 31 5.17 37.51 9.73
C LYS A 31 5.90 38.54 8.84
N VAL A 32 6.92 38.10 8.11
CA VAL A 32 7.65 38.97 7.19
C VAL A 32 6.85 39.12 5.90
N GLY A 33 6.26 40.30 5.64
CA GLY A 33 5.32 40.50 4.52
C GLY A 33 5.85 40.07 3.15
N LYS A 34 7.13 40.34 2.85
CA LYS A 34 7.81 39.93 1.59
C LYS A 34 7.98 38.42 1.46
N LEU A 35 7.93 37.68 2.57
CA LEU A 35 7.99 36.22 2.62
C LEU A 35 6.58 35.64 2.53
N THR A 36 5.62 36.18 3.29
CA THR A 36 4.22 35.73 3.27
C THR A 36 3.61 35.75 1.87
N ALA A 37 3.97 36.75 1.06
CA ALA A 37 3.50 36.87 -0.33
C ALA A 37 3.92 35.70 -1.25
N VAL A 38 4.94 34.91 -0.89
CA VAL A 38 5.48 33.82 -1.72
C VAL A 38 5.22 32.42 -1.15
N LEU A 39 4.47 32.29 -0.05
CA LEU A 39 4.22 31.00 0.61
C LEU A 39 3.17 30.14 -0.11
N GLY A 40 2.35 30.71 -0.98
CA GLY A 40 1.23 30.01 -1.65
C GLY A 40 1.62 28.67 -2.30
N PRO A 41 2.68 28.60 -3.13
CA PRO A 41 3.14 27.34 -3.71
C PRO A 41 3.57 26.29 -2.67
N LEU A 42 4.21 26.71 -1.58
CA LEU A 42 4.61 25.80 -0.51
C LEU A 42 3.40 25.28 0.27
N THR A 43 2.42 26.15 0.55
CA THR A 43 1.15 25.76 1.17
C THR A 43 0.40 24.73 0.32
N ALA A 44 0.33 24.94 -0.99
CA ALA A 44 -0.32 24.00 -1.91
C ALA A 44 0.41 22.65 -1.97
N GLY A 45 1.75 22.65 -2.05
CA GLY A 45 2.55 21.41 -2.05
C GLY A 45 2.38 20.60 -0.77
N VAL A 46 2.42 21.28 0.39
CA VAL A 46 2.20 20.66 1.71
C VAL A 46 0.80 20.05 1.82
N ALA A 47 -0.24 20.76 1.38
CA ALA A 47 -1.62 20.28 1.42
C ALA A 47 -1.83 19.04 0.54
N GLU A 48 -1.21 19.00 -0.64
CA GLU A 48 -1.34 17.86 -1.55
C GLU A 48 -0.56 16.63 -1.06
N GLU A 49 0.63 16.83 -0.47
CA GLU A 49 1.34 15.75 0.23
C GLU A 49 0.52 15.21 1.42
N ASP A 50 -0.10 16.07 2.24
CA ASP A 50 -0.96 15.65 3.35
C ASP A 50 -2.16 14.82 2.86
N ARG A 51 -2.85 15.32 1.83
CA ARG A 51 -4.01 14.67 1.20
C ARG A 51 -3.66 13.26 0.74
N VAL A 52 -2.46 13.03 0.23
CA VAL A 52 -2.01 11.71 -0.22
C VAL A 52 -1.54 10.83 0.93
N LEU A 53 -0.77 11.39 1.86
CA LEU A 53 -0.18 10.61 2.96
C LEU A 53 -1.19 10.19 4.03
N ASN A 54 -2.29 10.94 4.19
CA ASN A 54 -3.36 10.65 5.15
C ASN A 54 -4.53 9.85 4.55
N GLN A 55 -4.42 9.37 3.31
CA GLN A 55 -5.44 8.48 2.76
C GLN A 55 -5.45 7.13 3.48
N PRO A 56 -6.61 6.66 3.94
CA PRO A 56 -6.75 5.31 4.47
C PRO A 56 -6.27 4.27 3.46
N ARG A 57 -5.28 3.45 3.82
CA ARG A 57 -4.68 2.41 2.94
C ARG A 57 -5.67 1.33 2.51
N THR A 58 -6.80 1.23 3.21
CA THR A 58 -8.02 0.53 2.79
C THR A 58 -9.13 1.57 2.94
N GLY A 59 -9.68 2.07 1.84
CA GLY A 59 -10.79 3.02 1.92
C GLY A 59 -11.92 2.39 2.74
N ALA A 60 -12.48 3.11 3.71
CA ALA A 60 -13.69 2.67 4.42
C ALA A 60 -14.79 2.26 3.42
N ASP A 61 -14.83 2.96 2.28
CA ASP A 61 -15.66 2.68 1.11
C ASP A 61 -15.43 1.29 0.50
N THR A 62 -14.21 0.74 0.54
CA THR A 62 -13.91 -0.60 0.01
C THR A 62 -14.52 -1.68 0.90
N LYS A 63 -14.39 -1.55 2.23
CA LYS A 63 -15.00 -2.50 3.17
C LYS A 63 -16.53 -2.45 3.13
N ALA A 64 -17.10 -1.24 3.14
CA ALA A 64 -18.55 -1.07 3.05
C ALA A 64 -19.11 -1.64 1.74
N LEU A 65 -18.39 -1.46 0.62
CA LEU A 65 -18.77 -2.02 -0.67
C LEU A 65 -18.66 -3.56 -0.69
N GLU A 66 -17.57 -4.12 -0.16
CA GLU A 66 -17.41 -5.58 -0.03
C GLU A 66 -18.45 -6.22 0.90
N GLU A 67 -18.87 -5.53 1.96
CA GLU A 67 -19.93 -5.99 2.86
C GLU A 67 -21.30 -5.94 2.19
N ALA A 68 -21.58 -4.87 1.44
CA ALA A 68 -22.80 -4.75 0.64
C ALA A 68 -22.87 -5.83 -0.45
N ASP A 69 -21.76 -6.10 -1.12
CA ASP A 69 -21.61 -7.17 -2.11
C ASP A 69 -21.90 -8.55 -1.50
N ARG A 70 -21.22 -8.88 -0.39
CA ARG A 70 -21.47 -10.12 0.37
C ARG A 70 -22.90 -10.26 0.85
N LYS A 71 -23.57 -9.15 1.19
CA LYS A 71 -24.96 -9.16 1.62
C LYS A 71 -25.89 -9.47 0.45
N ARG A 72 -25.65 -8.84 -0.71
CA ARG A 72 -26.37 -9.09 -1.96
C ARG A 72 -26.25 -10.56 -2.39
N ASP A 73 -25.04 -11.12 -2.37
CA ASP A 73 -24.78 -12.53 -2.67
C ASP A 73 -25.60 -13.48 -1.77
N LYS A 74 -25.63 -13.19 -0.47
CA LYS A 74 -26.41 -13.98 0.50
C LYS A 74 -27.91 -13.90 0.24
N SER A 75 -28.42 -12.74 -0.16
CA SER A 75 -29.83 -12.55 -0.50
C SER A 75 -30.21 -13.33 -1.76
N TYR A 76 -29.35 -13.32 -2.79
CA TYR A 76 -29.53 -14.14 -3.99
C TYR A 76 -29.49 -15.65 -3.66
N GLN A 77 -28.49 -16.08 -2.89
CA GLN A 77 -28.36 -17.47 -2.48
C GLN A 77 -29.55 -17.95 -1.66
N SER A 78 -30.10 -17.09 -0.79
CA SER A 78 -31.28 -17.41 0.03
C SER A 78 -32.51 -17.65 -0.83
N LEU A 79 -32.76 -16.82 -1.85
CA LEU A 79 -33.82 -17.05 -2.83
C LEU A 79 -33.62 -18.36 -3.60
N ARG A 80 -32.39 -18.64 -4.04
CA ARG A 80 -32.04 -19.88 -4.76
C ARG A 80 -32.30 -21.13 -3.92
N LEU A 81 -31.92 -21.10 -2.63
CA LEU A 81 -32.14 -22.21 -1.71
C LEU A 81 -33.62 -22.43 -1.40
N LEU A 82 -34.41 -21.36 -1.27
CA LEU A 82 -35.87 -21.46 -1.09
C LEU A 82 -36.52 -22.15 -2.30
N VAL A 83 -36.13 -21.77 -3.51
CA VAL A 83 -36.66 -22.40 -4.74
C VAL A 83 -36.23 -23.87 -4.80
N ALA A 84 -34.96 -24.18 -4.50
CA ALA A 84 -34.47 -25.55 -4.46
C ALA A 84 -35.21 -26.42 -3.43
N LEU A 85 -35.57 -25.87 -2.26
CA LEU A 85 -36.41 -26.54 -1.27
C LEU A 85 -37.77 -26.91 -1.86
N HIS A 86 -38.44 -25.96 -2.53
CA HIS A 86 -39.77 -26.20 -3.09
C HIS A 86 -39.79 -27.09 -4.33
N LEU A 87 -38.67 -27.21 -5.06
CA LEU A 87 -38.51 -28.21 -6.13
C LEU A 87 -38.55 -29.67 -5.62
N ASN A 88 -38.37 -29.89 -4.31
CA ASN A 88 -38.49 -31.20 -3.68
C ASN A 88 -39.86 -31.43 -3.03
N SER A 89 -40.84 -30.56 -3.26
CA SER A 89 -42.17 -30.66 -2.64
C SER A 89 -43.02 -31.77 -3.28
N ALA A 90 -43.74 -32.52 -2.45
CA ALA A 90 -44.75 -33.47 -2.91
C ALA A 90 -46.07 -32.79 -3.34
N ASP A 91 -46.28 -31.52 -2.98
CA ASP A 91 -47.43 -30.72 -3.44
C ASP A 91 -47.19 -30.26 -4.88
N LYS A 92 -47.96 -30.81 -5.83
CA LYS A 92 -47.84 -30.52 -7.26
C LYS A 92 -47.98 -29.03 -7.60
N ALA A 93 -48.79 -28.29 -6.86
CA ALA A 93 -48.97 -26.86 -7.10
C ALA A 93 -47.78 -26.04 -6.58
N VAL A 94 -47.14 -26.48 -5.50
CA VAL A 94 -45.88 -25.88 -5.01
C VAL A 94 -44.74 -26.21 -5.97
N LEU A 95 -44.64 -27.45 -6.44
CA LEU A 95 -43.64 -27.87 -7.42
C LEU A 95 -43.74 -27.07 -8.72
N ALA A 96 -44.93 -26.94 -9.30
CA ALA A 96 -45.14 -26.16 -10.52
C ALA A 96 -44.77 -24.68 -10.35
N ALA A 97 -45.04 -24.10 -9.18
CA ALA A 97 -44.61 -22.73 -8.86
C ALA A 97 -43.09 -22.62 -8.73
N ALA A 98 -42.44 -23.60 -8.11
CA ALA A 98 -40.99 -23.65 -7.99
C ALA A 98 -40.30 -23.80 -9.35
N GLU A 99 -40.81 -24.65 -10.23
CA GLU A 99 -40.31 -24.82 -11.60
C GLU A 99 -40.45 -23.53 -12.43
N ALA A 100 -41.56 -22.80 -12.27
CA ALA A 100 -41.77 -21.53 -12.96
C ALA A 100 -40.76 -20.47 -12.52
N VAL A 101 -40.51 -20.35 -11.21
CA VAL A 101 -39.53 -19.41 -10.64
C VAL A 101 -38.10 -19.83 -10.99
N ASP A 102 -37.78 -21.13 -10.88
CA ASP A 102 -36.46 -21.69 -11.22
C ASP A 102 -36.11 -21.47 -12.70
N ARG A 103 -37.08 -21.59 -13.62
CA ARG A 103 -36.87 -21.31 -15.04
C ARG A 103 -36.43 -19.86 -15.27
N VAL A 104 -37.06 -18.91 -14.59
CA VAL A 104 -36.67 -17.48 -14.66
C VAL A 104 -35.29 -17.30 -14.06
N MET A 105 -35.00 -17.87 -12.89
CA MET A 105 -33.67 -17.78 -12.27
C MET A 105 -32.56 -18.34 -13.18
N LYS A 106 -32.82 -19.45 -13.89
CA LYS A 106 -31.87 -20.05 -14.85
C LYS A 106 -31.60 -19.19 -16.08
N ALA A 107 -32.50 -18.27 -16.44
CA ALA A 107 -32.25 -17.31 -17.52
C ALA A 107 -31.18 -16.26 -17.14
N TYR A 108 -30.83 -16.17 -15.85
CA TYR A 108 -29.80 -15.29 -15.30
C TYR A 108 -28.67 -16.13 -14.66
N PRO A 109 -27.79 -16.76 -15.46
CA PRO A 109 -26.69 -17.57 -14.91
C PRO A 109 -25.58 -16.70 -14.30
N ASP A 110 -24.80 -17.30 -13.40
CA ASP A 110 -23.55 -16.74 -12.86
C ASP A 110 -23.67 -15.35 -12.22
N VAL A 111 -24.81 -15.06 -11.59
CA VAL A 111 -25.10 -13.77 -10.95
C VAL A 111 -24.00 -13.39 -9.96
N ALA A 112 -23.72 -14.26 -8.98
CA ALA A 112 -22.71 -14.03 -7.93
C ALA A 112 -21.24 -14.22 -8.39
N ALA A 113 -21.01 -14.70 -9.63
CA ALA A 113 -19.67 -14.87 -10.19
C ALA A 113 -19.33 -13.80 -11.24
N SER A 114 -20.26 -12.86 -11.47
CA SER A 114 -20.12 -11.78 -12.44
C SER A 114 -19.41 -10.57 -11.83
N ASN A 115 -18.89 -9.67 -12.67
CA ASN A 115 -18.40 -8.38 -12.18
C ASN A 115 -19.56 -7.53 -11.63
N TYR A 116 -19.24 -6.52 -10.82
CA TYR A 116 -20.22 -5.71 -10.08
C TYR A 116 -21.33 -5.09 -10.93
N ASP A 117 -21.01 -4.53 -12.09
CA ASP A 117 -22.02 -3.93 -12.98
C ASP A 117 -22.91 -4.99 -13.63
N LYS A 118 -22.31 -6.09 -14.09
CA LYS A 118 -23.04 -7.22 -14.70
C LYS A 118 -23.98 -7.86 -13.68
N GLU A 119 -23.50 -8.15 -12.47
CA GLU A 119 -24.32 -8.70 -11.40
C GLU A 119 -25.50 -7.77 -11.04
N THR A 120 -25.23 -6.47 -10.91
CA THR A 120 -26.25 -5.47 -10.61
C THR A 120 -27.35 -5.46 -11.67
N GLY A 121 -26.97 -5.52 -12.95
CA GLY A 121 -27.91 -5.60 -14.08
C GLY A 121 -28.70 -6.90 -14.11
N LEU A 122 -28.05 -8.04 -13.89
CA LEU A 122 -28.71 -9.36 -13.85
C LEU A 122 -29.75 -9.43 -12.73
N ILE A 123 -29.42 -8.99 -11.51
CA ILE A 123 -30.35 -9.00 -10.37
C ILE A 123 -31.52 -8.06 -10.62
N LYS A 124 -31.27 -6.88 -11.20
CA LYS A 124 -32.34 -5.91 -11.54
C LYS A 124 -33.36 -6.52 -12.50
N ASN A 125 -32.90 -7.21 -13.54
CA ASN A 125 -33.78 -7.86 -14.50
C ASN A 125 -34.50 -9.08 -13.90
N LEU A 126 -33.79 -9.91 -13.12
CA LEU A 126 -34.39 -11.04 -12.41
C LEU A 126 -35.53 -10.60 -11.48
N VAL A 127 -35.30 -9.56 -10.66
CA VAL A 127 -36.32 -9.01 -9.76
C VAL A 127 -37.53 -8.48 -10.55
N ALA A 128 -37.30 -7.84 -11.69
CA ALA A 128 -38.38 -7.35 -12.55
C ALA A 128 -39.22 -8.50 -13.10
N ASP A 129 -38.58 -9.57 -13.60
CA ASP A 129 -39.26 -10.74 -14.16
C ASP A 129 -40.08 -11.49 -13.11
N LEU A 130 -39.54 -11.65 -11.90
CA LEU A 130 -40.25 -12.26 -10.77
C LEU A 130 -41.46 -11.44 -10.29
N ARG A 131 -41.49 -10.14 -10.60
CA ARG A 131 -42.60 -9.23 -10.28
C ARG A 131 -43.60 -9.07 -11.42
N THR A 132 -43.42 -9.75 -12.54
CA THR A 132 -44.41 -9.76 -13.62
C THR A 132 -45.71 -10.41 -13.16
N ALA A 133 -46.84 -10.00 -13.74
CA ALA A 133 -48.15 -10.54 -13.40
C ALA A 133 -48.21 -12.08 -13.54
N ALA A 134 -47.46 -12.63 -14.51
CA ALA A 134 -47.36 -14.06 -14.74
C ALA A 134 -46.65 -14.82 -13.60
N LEU A 135 -45.69 -14.20 -12.90
CA LEU A 135 -44.86 -14.86 -11.89
C LEU A 135 -45.26 -14.53 -10.46
N THR A 136 -45.94 -13.41 -10.21
CA THR A 136 -46.33 -12.98 -8.85
C THR A 136 -47.14 -14.02 -8.08
N ALA A 137 -48.04 -14.75 -8.74
CA ALA A 137 -48.81 -15.81 -8.09
C ALA A 137 -47.93 -17.00 -7.66
N HIS A 138 -46.94 -17.35 -8.47
CA HIS A 138 -45.95 -18.39 -8.14
C HIS A 138 -45.04 -17.94 -7.00
N VAL A 139 -44.53 -16.71 -7.04
CA VAL A 139 -43.72 -16.12 -5.95
C VAL A 139 -44.49 -16.10 -4.62
N ALA A 140 -45.78 -15.75 -4.65
CA ALA A 140 -46.63 -15.78 -3.46
C ALA A 140 -46.85 -17.21 -2.94
N ARG A 141 -47.08 -18.18 -3.83
CA ARG A 141 -47.26 -19.60 -3.47
C ARG A 141 -46.04 -20.19 -2.76
N LEU A 142 -44.84 -19.75 -3.15
CA LEU A 142 -43.56 -20.14 -2.51
C LEU A 142 -43.20 -19.29 -1.29
N GLN A 143 -44.03 -18.30 -0.94
CA GLN A 143 -43.74 -17.30 0.09
C GLN A 143 -42.39 -16.57 -0.13
N ALA A 144 -41.97 -16.45 -1.40
CA ALA A 144 -40.66 -15.92 -1.78
C ALA A 144 -40.59 -14.38 -1.79
N GLN A 145 -41.73 -13.70 -1.59
CA GLN A 145 -41.83 -12.24 -1.70
C GLN A 145 -40.83 -11.48 -0.83
N VAL A 146 -40.59 -11.96 0.40
CA VAL A 146 -39.62 -11.35 1.33
C VAL A 146 -38.20 -11.43 0.76
N TYR A 147 -37.82 -12.55 0.15
CA TYR A 147 -36.51 -12.76 -0.43
C TYR A 147 -36.30 -11.96 -1.72
N VAL A 148 -37.33 -11.86 -2.57
CA VAL A 148 -37.28 -10.99 -3.76
C VAL A 148 -37.12 -9.52 -3.37
N ASN A 149 -37.84 -9.06 -2.34
CA ASN A 149 -37.72 -7.69 -1.85
C ASN A 149 -36.37 -7.42 -1.19
N LEU A 150 -35.84 -8.38 -0.43
CA LEU A 150 -34.53 -8.27 0.20
C LEU A 150 -33.42 -8.18 -0.86
N LEU A 151 -33.46 -9.03 -1.89
CA LEU A 151 -32.52 -9.01 -3.00
C LEU A 151 -32.55 -7.68 -3.76
N ASP A 152 -33.74 -7.13 -4.05
CA ASP A 152 -33.91 -5.82 -4.69
C ASP A 152 -33.31 -4.69 -3.83
N ALA A 153 -33.59 -4.70 -2.52
CA ALA A 153 -33.07 -3.69 -1.59
C ALA A 153 -31.55 -3.73 -1.47
N ASP A 154 -30.97 -4.93 -1.32
CA ASP A 154 -29.52 -5.08 -1.19
C ASP A 154 -28.79 -4.74 -2.50
N ASN A 155 -29.37 -5.09 -3.65
CA ASN A 155 -28.81 -4.70 -4.95
C ASN A 155 -28.80 -3.17 -5.14
N LYS A 156 -29.88 -2.47 -4.75
CA LYS A 156 -29.95 -1.00 -4.79
C LYS A 156 -28.96 -0.33 -3.83
N ALA A 157 -28.79 -0.89 -2.64
CA ALA A 157 -27.83 -0.40 -1.65
C ALA A 157 -26.40 -0.53 -2.18
N PHE A 158 -26.05 -1.67 -2.78
CA PHE A 158 -24.77 -1.88 -3.46
C PHE A 158 -24.57 -0.87 -4.61
N ASP A 159 -25.53 -0.76 -5.53
CA ASP A 159 -25.46 0.14 -6.69
C ASP A 159 -25.23 1.61 -6.27
N THR A 160 -25.88 2.04 -5.19
CA THR A 160 -25.68 3.39 -4.62
C THR A 160 -24.25 3.59 -4.13
N LEU A 161 -23.70 2.63 -3.38
CA LEU A 161 -22.31 2.70 -2.87
C LEU A 161 -21.29 2.62 -4.02
N PHE A 162 -21.53 1.76 -5.00
CA PHE A 162 -20.68 1.60 -6.17
C PHE A 162 -20.66 2.87 -7.02
N HIS A 163 -21.83 3.48 -7.27
CA HIS A 163 -21.94 4.74 -7.98
C HIS A 163 -21.24 5.89 -7.23
N ALA A 164 -21.36 5.95 -5.89
CA ALA A 164 -20.64 6.93 -5.08
C ALA A 164 -19.12 6.77 -5.20
N ARG A 165 -18.61 5.53 -5.26
CA ARG A 165 -17.19 5.22 -5.52
C ARG A 165 -16.73 5.65 -6.91
N VAL A 166 -17.55 5.42 -7.93
CA VAL A 166 -17.26 5.88 -9.30
C VAL A 166 -17.21 7.41 -9.35
N LYS A 167 -18.16 8.09 -8.70
CA LYS A 167 -18.23 9.56 -8.64
C LYS A 167 -17.10 10.20 -7.84
N SER A 168 -16.67 9.57 -6.74
CA SER A 168 -15.59 10.10 -5.91
C SER A 168 -14.23 10.01 -6.60
N GLY A 169 -14.10 9.24 -7.69
CA GLY A 169 -12.86 9.06 -8.43
C GLY A 169 -11.73 8.52 -7.57
N ALA A 170 -12.04 7.94 -6.39
CA ALA A 170 -11.06 7.44 -5.43
C ALA A 170 -10.21 6.38 -6.12
N PRO A 171 -8.95 6.70 -6.50
CA PRO A 171 -8.15 5.74 -7.19
C PRO A 171 -7.81 4.64 -6.18
N ALA A 172 -8.22 3.43 -6.51
CA ALA A 172 -7.67 2.25 -5.86
C ALA A 172 -6.20 2.16 -6.27
N GLY A 173 -5.30 2.74 -5.48
CA GLY A 173 -3.87 2.53 -5.62
C GLY A 173 -3.02 3.79 -5.59
N SER A 174 -2.06 3.78 -4.66
CA SER A 174 -0.73 4.41 -4.75
C SER A 174 -0.65 5.67 -5.62
N PHE A 175 -0.99 6.84 -5.04
CA PHE A 175 -0.49 8.09 -5.60
C PHE A 175 1.05 8.07 -5.63
N ASP A 176 1.64 8.41 -6.77
CA ASP A 176 3.08 8.60 -6.85
C ASP A 176 3.46 9.86 -6.05
N ILE A 177 4.00 9.64 -4.86
CA ILE A 177 4.42 10.70 -3.94
C ILE A 177 5.67 11.43 -4.45
N LYS A 178 6.44 10.83 -5.36
CA LYS A 178 7.70 11.39 -5.85
C LYS A 178 7.54 12.73 -6.58
N PRO A 179 6.62 12.90 -7.56
CA PRO A 179 6.39 14.19 -8.19
C PRO A 179 5.86 15.24 -7.21
N LEU A 180 5.05 14.83 -6.23
CA LEU A 180 4.55 15.73 -5.18
C LEU A 180 5.69 16.26 -4.32
N ARG A 181 6.59 15.38 -3.86
CA ARG A 181 7.80 15.77 -3.14
C ARG A 181 8.69 16.70 -3.94
N ALA A 182 8.88 16.43 -5.23
CA ALA A 182 9.67 17.31 -6.09
C ALA A 182 9.05 18.71 -6.24
N ALA A 183 7.71 18.82 -6.30
CA ALA A 183 7.02 20.09 -6.33
C ALA A 183 7.17 20.86 -5.00
N THR A 184 7.00 20.17 -3.87
CA THR A 184 7.23 20.74 -2.53
C THR A 184 8.68 21.16 -2.33
N ASP A 185 9.65 20.34 -2.73
CA ASP A 185 11.09 20.65 -2.69
C ASP A 185 11.40 21.92 -3.49
N LYS A 186 10.82 22.06 -4.69
CA LYS A 186 10.99 23.25 -5.52
C LYS A 186 10.44 24.50 -4.82
N ALA A 187 9.24 24.41 -4.25
CA ALA A 187 8.61 25.52 -3.53
C ALA A 187 9.40 25.88 -2.25
N LEU A 188 9.81 24.87 -1.49
CA LEU A 188 10.60 25.03 -0.28
C LEU A 188 11.94 25.72 -0.58
N ASN A 189 12.67 25.27 -1.61
CA ASN A 189 13.93 25.89 -2.00
C ASN A 189 13.76 27.36 -2.44
N ALA A 190 12.65 27.69 -3.10
CA ALA A 190 12.34 29.07 -3.47
C ALA A 190 12.12 29.96 -2.21
N VAL A 191 11.42 29.44 -1.20
CA VAL A 191 11.22 30.12 0.09
C VAL A 191 12.54 30.31 0.82
N LEU A 192 13.39 29.27 0.91
CA LEU A 192 14.71 29.36 1.55
C LEU A 192 15.61 30.38 0.87
N ARG A 193 15.65 30.38 -0.47
CA ARG A 193 16.40 31.39 -1.25
C ARG A 193 15.90 32.81 -0.99
N ARG A 194 14.59 32.98 -0.78
CA ARG A 194 14.01 34.28 -0.43
C ARG A 194 14.42 34.72 0.98
N ILE A 195 14.50 33.80 1.94
CA ILE A 195 15.00 34.10 3.28
C ILE A 195 16.46 34.55 3.24
N ASP A 196 17.33 33.83 2.53
CA ASP A 196 18.75 34.23 2.35
C ASP A 196 18.86 35.61 1.71
N ALA A 197 18.10 35.88 0.65
CA ALA A 197 18.11 37.18 -0.01
C ALA A 197 17.60 38.32 0.91
N LEU A 198 16.63 38.04 1.79
CA LEU A 198 16.15 39.02 2.76
C LEU A 198 17.18 39.27 3.87
N ASP A 199 17.89 38.24 4.35
CA ASP A 199 18.99 38.41 5.33
C ASP A 199 20.13 39.27 4.76
N GLU A 200 20.43 39.13 3.47
CA GLU A 200 21.48 39.88 2.79
C GLU A 200 21.07 41.34 2.49
N LEU A 201 19.86 41.55 1.96
CA LEU A 201 19.43 42.87 1.49
C LEU A 201 18.81 43.73 2.61
N GLU A 202 18.04 43.11 3.50
CA GLU A 202 17.23 43.79 4.52
C GLU A 202 17.28 43.01 5.85
N PRO A 203 18.48 42.87 6.46
CA PRO A 203 18.63 42.13 7.71
C PRO A 203 17.71 42.71 8.79
N SER A 204 16.97 41.83 9.45
CA SER A 204 16.05 42.21 10.51
C SER A 204 15.98 41.13 11.58
N ALA A 205 15.65 41.53 12.81
CA ALA A 205 15.54 40.59 13.94
C ALA A 205 14.59 39.40 13.65
N PRO A 206 13.41 39.58 13.00
CA PRO A 206 12.56 38.45 12.61
C PRO A 206 13.22 37.49 11.63
N ILE A 207 13.98 37.99 10.64
CA ILE A 207 14.69 37.14 9.67
C ILE A 207 15.83 36.37 10.36
N THR A 208 16.61 37.03 11.21
CA THR A 208 17.68 36.36 11.98
C THR A 208 17.11 35.27 12.90
N ALA A 209 15.99 35.52 13.57
CA ALA A 209 15.30 34.54 14.39
C ALA A 209 14.79 33.35 13.55
N LEU A 210 14.18 33.62 12.38
CA LEU A 210 13.70 32.59 11.45
C LEU A 210 14.84 31.68 10.97
N ILE A 211 15.99 32.25 10.59
CA ILE A 211 17.18 31.49 10.18
C ILE A 211 17.66 30.59 11.32
N THR A 212 17.68 31.11 12.55
CA THR A 212 18.08 30.34 13.74
C THR A 212 17.14 29.16 13.98
N GLN A 213 15.83 29.40 13.95
CA GLN A 213 14.80 28.37 14.14
C GLN A 213 14.86 27.30 13.04
N TYR A 214 15.02 27.72 11.78
CA TYR A 214 15.21 26.79 10.66
C TYR A 214 16.48 25.95 10.85
N ASN A 215 17.60 26.56 11.24
CA ASN A 215 18.86 25.86 11.45
C ASN A 215 18.75 24.82 12.58
N ASN A 216 18.04 25.14 13.66
CA ASN A 216 17.73 24.19 14.73
C ASN A 216 16.88 23.02 14.23
N LEU A 217 15.88 23.28 13.37
CA LEU A 217 15.09 22.23 12.74
C LEU A 217 15.95 21.32 11.86
N VAL A 218 16.88 21.88 11.08
CA VAL A 218 17.83 21.11 10.25
C VAL A 218 18.74 20.24 11.13
N ASP A 219 19.28 20.77 12.22
CA ASP A 219 20.14 20.00 13.13
C ASP A 219 19.38 18.83 13.75
N ASN A 220 18.15 19.04 14.21
CA ASN A 220 17.29 17.98 14.73
C ASN A 220 17.08 16.84 13.72
N ARG A 221 16.85 17.19 12.44
CA ARG A 221 16.69 16.18 11.38
C ARG A 221 18.00 15.48 11.01
N ARG A 222 19.13 16.19 11.04
CA ARG A 222 20.46 15.57 10.83
C ARG A 222 20.78 14.56 11.92
N THR A 223 20.50 14.89 13.19
CA THR A 223 20.66 13.95 14.32
C THR A 223 19.80 12.70 14.14
N LEU A 224 18.54 12.86 13.73
CA LEU A 224 17.64 11.74 13.42
C LEU A 224 18.22 10.83 12.32
N LEU A 225 18.69 11.41 11.21
CA LEU A 225 19.27 10.66 10.09
C LEU A 225 20.57 9.96 10.47
N ALA A 226 21.42 10.61 11.26
CA ALA A 226 22.66 10.02 11.77
C ALA A 226 22.38 8.82 12.70
N GLY A 227 21.40 8.96 13.61
CA GLY A 227 20.95 7.86 14.47
C GLY A 227 20.45 6.67 13.66
N ARG A 228 19.60 6.91 12.65
CA ARG A 228 19.11 5.86 11.73
C ARG A 228 20.26 5.15 11.00
N ALA A 229 21.23 5.90 10.48
CA ALA A 229 22.38 5.33 9.79
C ALA A 229 23.21 4.44 10.74
N ALA A 230 23.44 4.89 11.97
CA ALA A 230 24.15 4.12 13.00
C ALA A 230 23.41 2.82 13.37
N THR A 231 22.08 2.89 13.58
CA THR A 231 21.26 1.70 13.87
C THR A 231 21.28 0.70 12.72
N ASN A 232 21.12 1.18 11.47
CA ASN A 232 21.15 0.32 10.29
C ASN A 232 22.52 -0.36 10.13
N LYS A 233 23.61 0.38 10.36
CA LYS A 233 24.97 -0.18 10.36
C LYS A 233 25.12 -1.26 11.42
N ALA A 234 24.73 -0.98 12.67
CA ALA A 234 24.81 -1.95 13.75
C ALA A 234 23.99 -3.23 13.46
N HIS A 235 22.82 -3.08 12.84
CA HIS A 235 22.01 -4.22 12.42
C HIS A 235 22.67 -5.02 11.29
N ALA A 236 23.22 -4.35 10.27
CA ALA A 236 23.97 -4.99 9.19
C ALA A 236 25.20 -5.73 9.71
N ASP A 237 25.96 -5.12 10.63
CA ASP A 237 27.13 -5.73 11.26
C ASP A 237 26.73 -6.97 12.07
N LYS A 238 25.62 -6.94 12.82
CA LYS A 238 25.06 -8.10 13.52
C LYS A 238 24.64 -9.22 12.57
N GLN A 239 23.99 -8.89 11.46
CA GLN A 239 23.61 -9.89 10.45
C GLN A 239 24.82 -10.52 9.77
N ALA A 240 25.83 -9.71 9.44
CA ALA A 240 27.08 -10.21 8.86
C ALA A 240 27.79 -11.17 9.83
N GLU A 241 27.82 -10.84 11.13
CA GLU A 241 28.41 -11.71 12.15
C GLU A 241 27.62 -13.01 12.35
N ALA A 242 26.29 -12.94 12.38
CA ALA A 242 25.44 -14.14 12.43
C ALA A 242 25.69 -15.05 11.21
N LEU A 243 25.79 -14.46 10.02
CA LEU A 243 26.07 -15.19 8.78
C LEU A 243 27.49 -15.79 8.78
N ARG A 244 28.49 -15.09 9.33
CA ARG A 244 29.84 -15.64 9.52
C ARG A 244 29.80 -16.91 10.36
N LYS A 245 29.13 -16.87 11.52
CA LYS A 245 29.00 -18.01 12.43
C LYS A 245 28.26 -19.19 11.79
N GLU A 246 27.23 -18.91 10.99
CA GLU A 246 26.45 -19.93 10.29
C GLU A 246 27.25 -20.59 9.15
N LEU A 247 28.03 -19.81 8.40
CA LEU A 247 28.83 -20.33 7.28
C LEU A 247 30.11 -21.02 7.75
N GLU A 248 30.66 -20.67 8.90
CA GLU A 248 31.91 -21.24 9.43
C GLU A 248 31.94 -22.78 9.36
N PRO A 249 31.01 -23.55 9.96
CA PRO A 249 31.04 -25.02 9.87
C PRO A 249 30.89 -25.55 8.45
N LEU A 250 30.10 -24.87 7.61
CA LEU A 250 29.90 -25.27 6.22
C LEU A 250 31.16 -25.02 5.37
N ILE A 251 31.91 -23.96 5.67
CA ILE A 251 33.20 -23.67 5.04
C ILE A 251 34.20 -24.76 5.42
N ARG A 252 34.22 -25.23 6.68
CA ARG A 252 35.09 -26.34 7.09
C ARG A 252 34.78 -27.63 6.33
N GLN A 253 33.50 -27.98 6.22
CA GLN A 253 33.07 -29.13 5.40
C GLN A 253 33.46 -28.97 3.93
N PHE A 254 33.29 -27.78 3.37
CA PHE A 254 33.70 -27.50 2.00
C PHE A 254 35.20 -27.64 1.78
N GLU A 255 36.03 -27.18 2.72
CA GLU A 255 37.49 -27.36 2.65
C GLU A 255 37.87 -28.85 2.65
N GLU A 256 37.27 -29.64 3.55
CA GLU A 256 37.51 -31.08 3.64
C GLU A 256 37.11 -31.81 2.35
N GLU A 257 35.91 -31.54 1.82
CA GLU A 257 35.41 -32.17 0.60
C GLU A 257 36.25 -31.83 -0.65
N ASN A 258 36.88 -30.65 -0.68
CA ASN A 258 37.66 -30.17 -1.83
C ASN A 258 39.18 -30.32 -1.62
N GLY A 259 39.63 -30.99 -0.56
CA GLY A 259 41.05 -31.19 -0.26
C GLY A 259 41.83 -29.89 0.00
N ILE A 260 41.14 -28.84 0.47
CA ILE A 260 41.73 -27.56 0.85
C ILE A 260 42.23 -27.68 2.30
N ALA A 261 43.41 -27.14 2.60
CA ALA A 261 43.93 -27.15 3.96
C ALA A 261 42.95 -26.44 4.93
N PRO A 262 42.79 -26.95 6.16
CA PRO A 262 41.83 -26.40 7.11
C PRO A 262 42.19 -24.96 7.49
N LEU A 263 41.18 -24.13 7.72
CA LEU A 263 41.32 -22.73 8.18
C LEU A 263 41.90 -21.78 7.11
N VAL A 264 41.85 -22.15 5.83
CA VAL A 264 42.38 -21.33 4.74
C VAL A 264 41.31 -20.44 4.11
N LEU A 265 40.05 -20.84 4.12
CA LEU A 265 38.92 -20.07 3.62
C LEU A 265 38.18 -19.36 4.76
N GLN A 266 37.85 -18.09 4.51
CA GLN A 266 37.02 -17.27 5.39
C GLN A 266 36.02 -16.46 4.58
N PHE A 267 34.80 -16.36 5.08
CA PHE A 267 33.78 -15.51 4.47
C PHE A 267 34.22 -14.04 4.51
N THR A 268 34.14 -13.31 3.40
CA THR A 268 34.59 -11.90 3.36
C THR A 268 33.55 -10.93 3.89
N GLY A 269 32.29 -11.36 3.99
CA GLY A 269 31.15 -10.48 4.28
C GLY A 269 30.37 -10.06 3.03
N LYS A 270 30.88 -10.37 1.83
CA LYS A 270 30.18 -10.05 0.58
C LYS A 270 29.25 -11.18 0.15
N THR A 271 28.04 -10.81 -0.25
CA THR A 271 27.06 -11.73 -0.84
C THR A 271 26.55 -11.17 -2.15
N GLN A 272 26.17 -12.04 -3.09
CA GLN A 272 25.49 -11.67 -4.32
C GLN A 272 24.24 -12.53 -4.51
N GLY A 273 23.30 -12.05 -5.31
CA GLY A 273 22.03 -12.75 -5.56
C GLY A 273 21.08 -12.74 -4.35
N SER A 274 19.95 -13.45 -4.50
CA SER A 274 18.90 -13.54 -3.49
C SER A 274 18.27 -14.93 -3.47
N GLY A 275 17.74 -15.34 -2.32
CA GLY A 275 17.07 -16.63 -2.19
C GLY A 275 18.01 -17.81 -2.49
N LYS A 276 17.60 -18.68 -3.42
CA LYS A 276 18.35 -19.90 -3.79
C LYS A 276 19.61 -19.61 -4.61
N ASP A 277 19.68 -18.45 -5.25
CA ASP A 277 20.85 -18.02 -6.04
C ASP A 277 21.81 -17.16 -5.22
N LYS A 278 21.64 -17.11 -3.90
CA LYS A 278 22.51 -16.35 -3.02
C LYS A 278 23.88 -17.02 -2.93
N THR A 279 24.90 -16.27 -3.36
CA THR A 279 26.31 -16.67 -3.29
C THR A 279 27.05 -15.88 -2.21
N TYR A 280 28.12 -16.48 -1.69
CA TYR A 280 28.96 -15.99 -0.61
C TYR A 280 30.41 -15.95 -1.08
N GLU A 281 31.09 -14.81 -0.94
CA GLU A 281 32.51 -14.69 -1.29
C GLU A 281 33.37 -15.22 -0.14
N LEU A 282 34.20 -16.22 -0.43
CA LEU A 282 35.25 -16.72 0.44
C LEU A 282 36.60 -16.16 -0.02
N GLY A 283 37.40 -15.66 0.92
CA GLY A 283 38.77 -15.26 0.69
C GLY A 283 39.74 -16.30 1.24
N TYR A 284 40.86 -16.48 0.54
CA TYR A 284 41.97 -17.27 1.05
C TYR A 284 42.78 -16.42 2.05
N THR A 285 42.99 -16.93 3.26
CA THR A 285 43.82 -16.27 4.29
C THR A 285 45.30 -16.20 3.87
N THR A 286 45.74 -17.16 3.06
CA THR A 286 47.09 -17.25 2.50
C THR A 286 47.31 -16.37 1.28
N ASN A 287 46.25 -15.94 0.59
CA ASN A 287 46.33 -15.04 -0.55
C ASN A 287 45.08 -14.12 -0.63
N PRO A 288 45.18 -12.87 -0.14
CA PRO A 288 44.06 -11.94 -0.10
C PRO A 288 43.45 -11.59 -1.48
N GLN A 289 44.19 -11.77 -2.57
CA GLN A 289 43.71 -11.51 -3.94
C GLN A 289 42.89 -12.67 -4.51
N LYS A 290 43.07 -13.88 -3.99
CA LYS A 290 42.31 -15.05 -4.43
C LYS A 290 40.96 -15.07 -3.73
N LYS A 291 39.87 -15.08 -4.52
CA LYS A 291 38.48 -15.15 -4.06
C LYS A 291 37.78 -16.33 -4.70
N LEU A 292 36.83 -16.91 -3.99
CA LEU A 292 35.98 -18.01 -4.42
C LEU A 292 34.54 -17.65 -4.09
N TRP A 293 33.61 -17.86 -5.02
CA TRP A 293 32.19 -17.71 -4.74
C TRP A 293 31.58 -19.08 -4.51
N VAL A 294 30.83 -19.22 -3.43
CA VAL A 294 30.12 -20.46 -3.09
C VAL A 294 28.64 -20.20 -2.91
N ARG A 295 27.81 -21.19 -3.18
CA ARG A 295 26.36 -21.19 -2.95
C ARG A 295 25.97 -22.36 -2.08
N ARG A 296 24.81 -22.26 -1.43
CA ARG A 296 24.21 -23.43 -0.75
C ARG A 296 23.45 -24.27 -1.76
N ASP A 297 23.66 -25.57 -1.73
CA ASP A 297 22.85 -26.53 -2.48
C ASP A 297 21.53 -26.84 -1.75
N LYS A 298 20.76 -27.81 -2.27
CA LYS A 298 19.45 -28.17 -1.71
C LYS A 298 19.54 -28.76 -0.31
N ASP A 299 20.67 -29.38 0.03
CA ASP A 299 20.92 -30.04 1.30
C ASP A 299 21.59 -29.07 2.30
N GLY A 300 21.89 -27.85 1.85
CA GLY A 300 22.47 -26.78 2.66
C GLY A 300 24.00 -26.76 2.67
N ALA A 301 24.65 -27.70 1.97
CA ALA A 301 26.10 -27.74 1.84
C ALA A 301 26.59 -26.67 0.86
N LEU A 302 27.84 -26.21 1.04
CA LEU A 302 28.44 -25.22 0.16
C LEU A 302 28.99 -25.90 -1.09
N ARG A 303 28.76 -25.28 -2.25
CA ARG A 303 29.30 -25.68 -3.56
C ARG A 303 29.83 -24.46 -4.28
N GLU A 304 30.88 -24.61 -5.07
CA GLU A 304 31.38 -23.53 -5.91
C GLU A 304 30.27 -23.00 -6.83
N ALA A 305 30.13 -21.68 -6.88
CA ALA A 305 29.20 -21.01 -7.76
C ALA A 305 29.90 -20.76 -9.10
N ASN A 306 29.55 -21.57 -10.11
CA ASN A 306 29.94 -21.34 -11.51
C ASN A 306 29.28 -20.08 -12.07
#